data_AF-A0A7U3ZI41-F1
#
_entry.id   AF-A0A7U3ZI41-F1
#
_cell.length_a   1.000
_cell.length_b   1.000
_cell.length_c   1.000
_cell.angle_alpha   90.00
_cell.angle_beta   90.00
_cell.angle_gamma   90.00
#
_symmetry.space_group_name_H-M   'P 1'
#
loop_
_entity.id
_entity.type
_entity.pdbx_description
1 polymer ?
#
loop_
_entity_poly.entity_id
_entity_poly.type
_entity_poly.pdbx_seq_one_letter_code
_entity_poly.pdbx_strand_id
1 'polypeptide(L)'
;MALHEENSVAYLYIFNGRIAQRVDHPTDKTVSRTNKNGQRIHERYYGAVQGMLTNIELESGDYGKQWLLSLQDGLDKYTLRLGYSSRIAKSIFCRLPNAALDEFITVIAWKDKDDKEASVIRHGSANIPMKYTKDNPNGLPPMVKTVVDGKDVWNDTDQMKFLESLVLETIVPKLHRLHGRPKAKEVPAQATTSESSFQAFDATTGNGDDAPF
;
A
#
# COMPACT_ATOMS: atom_id res chain seq x y z
N MET A 1 -17.45 -18.08 28.46
CA MET A 1 -17.18 -16.62 28.55
C MET A 1 -16.33 -16.24 27.36
N ALA A 2 -16.81 -15.35 26.50
CA ALA A 2 -15.99 -14.77 25.42
C ALA A 2 -15.44 -13.45 25.97
N LEU A 3 -14.13 -13.42 26.25
CA LEU A 3 -13.45 -12.18 26.57
C LEU A 3 -13.38 -11.35 25.27
N HIS A 4 -13.86 -10.11 25.33
CA HIS A 4 -13.68 -9.14 24.26
C HIS A 4 -12.40 -8.36 24.55
N GLU A 5 -11.28 -8.77 23.96
CA GLU A 5 -10.14 -7.86 23.82
C GLU A 5 -10.51 -6.80 22.75
N GLU A 6 -10.32 -5.52 23.08
CA GLU A 6 -10.30 -4.47 22.07
C GLU A 6 -9.07 -4.68 21.19
N ASN A 7 -9.22 -5.50 20.14
CA ASN A 7 -8.23 -5.55 19.08
C ASN A 7 -8.23 -4.19 18.37
N SER A 8 -7.32 -3.31 18.79
CA SER A 8 -7.13 -1.98 18.23
C SER A 8 -6.65 -2.10 16.79
N VAL A 9 -7.40 -1.50 15.85
CA VAL A 9 -6.99 -1.42 14.45
C VAL A 9 -6.05 -0.24 14.28
N ALA A 10 -4.82 -0.52 13.84
CA ALA A 10 -3.84 0.52 13.57
C ALA A 10 -4.07 1.13 12.16
N TYR A 11 -4.45 2.41 12.12
CA TYR A 11 -4.61 3.14 10.87
C TYR A 11 -3.28 3.70 10.37
N LEU A 12 -2.92 3.31 9.16
CA LEU A 12 -1.69 3.70 8.48
C LEU A 12 -2.05 4.55 7.25
N TYR A 13 -1.15 5.44 6.86
CA TYR A 13 -1.23 6.19 5.61
C TYR A 13 0.19 6.38 5.07
N ILE A 14 0.33 6.84 3.83
CA ILE A 14 1.66 7.16 3.27
C ILE A 14 1.85 8.67 3.26
N PHE A 15 3.00 9.09 3.77
CA PHE A 15 3.40 10.48 3.81
C PHE A 15 4.91 10.61 3.63
N ASN A 16 5.30 11.49 2.70
CA ASN A 16 6.69 11.79 2.39
C ASN A 16 7.49 10.52 2.00
N GLY A 17 6.84 9.60 1.28
CA GLY A 17 7.44 8.33 0.88
C GLY A 17 7.70 7.37 2.05
N ARG A 18 7.02 7.51 3.18
CA ARG A 18 7.09 6.57 4.31
C ARG A 18 5.69 6.17 4.75
N ILE A 19 5.58 4.99 5.34
CA ILE A 19 4.33 4.59 6.00
C ILE A 19 4.29 5.30 7.34
N ALA A 20 3.17 5.95 7.64
CA ALA A 20 2.99 6.77 8.81
C ALA A 20 1.78 6.29 9.60
N GLN A 21 1.90 6.34 10.93
CA GLN A 21 0.81 6.10 11.87
C GLN A 21 0.68 7.33 12.75
N ARG A 22 -0.54 7.83 12.90
CA ARG A 22 -0.83 8.89 13.88
C ARG A 22 -0.96 8.27 15.26
N VAL A 23 -0.37 8.92 16.25
CA VAL A 23 -0.47 8.52 17.66
C VAL A 23 -0.97 9.71 18.49
N ASP A 24 -1.69 9.42 19.56
CA ASP A 24 -2.28 10.46 20.41
C ASP A 24 -1.24 11.10 21.33
N HIS A 25 -0.30 10.29 21.81
CA HIS A 25 0.75 10.73 22.72
C HIS A 25 2.14 10.62 22.07
N PRO A 26 3.02 11.62 22.25
CA PRO A 26 4.38 11.54 21.78
C PRO A 26 5.13 10.41 22.50
N THR A 27 5.92 9.67 21.74
CA THR A 27 6.88 8.68 22.22
C THR A 27 8.25 8.97 21.63
N ASP A 28 9.32 8.36 22.15
CA ASP A 28 10.70 8.60 21.68
C ASP A 28 10.90 8.32 20.18
N LYS A 29 10.02 7.53 19.57
CA LYS A 29 10.03 7.18 18.13
C LYS A 29 9.07 8.01 17.29
N THR A 30 8.51 9.10 17.82
CA THR A 30 7.53 9.93 17.11
C THR A 30 8.12 11.25 16.67
N VAL A 31 7.68 11.70 15.51
CA VAL A 31 7.95 13.03 14.99
C VAL A 31 6.68 13.86 15.18
N SER A 32 6.82 15.01 15.82
CA SER A 32 5.71 15.95 16.02
C SER A 32 5.73 17.02 14.94
N ARG A 33 4.58 17.30 14.32
CA ARG A 33 4.44 18.43 13.39
C ARG A 33 3.13 19.18 13.63
N THR A 34 3.09 20.44 13.21
CA THR A 34 1.86 21.23 13.18
C THR A 34 1.24 21.09 11.79
N ASN A 35 -0.01 20.62 11.72
CA ASN A 35 -0.73 20.52 10.46
C ASN A 35 -1.20 21.91 9.98
N LYS A 36 -1.66 22.02 8.73
CA LYS A 36 -2.23 23.25 8.15
C LYS A 36 -3.36 23.86 8.98
N ASN A 37 -4.04 23.05 9.79
CA ASN A 37 -5.12 23.45 10.68
C ASN A 37 -4.62 23.95 12.06
N GLY A 38 -3.31 24.15 12.24
CA GLY A 38 -2.72 24.58 13.52
C GLY A 38 -2.66 23.49 14.60
N GLN A 39 -3.16 22.29 14.32
CA GLN A 39 -3.16 21.17 15.26
C GLN A 39 -1.79 20.49 15.30
N ARG A 40 -1.28 20.24 16.50
CA ARG A 40 -0.10 19.41 16.71
C ARG A 40 -0.49 17.94 16.57
N ILE A 41 0.24 17.24 15.73
CA ILE A 41 0.06 15.81 15.49
C ILE A 41 1.38 15.08 15.72
N HIS A 42 1.28 13.87 16.24
CA HIS A 42 2.41 13.00 16.50
C HIS A 42 2.33 11.81 15.54
N GLU A 43 3.40 11.57 14.80
CA GLU A 43 3.44 10.56 13.76
C GLU A 43 4.63 9.63 13.99
N ARG A 44 4.42 8.33 13.80
CA ARG A 44 5.49 7.33 13.76
C ARG A 44 5.67 6.86 12.32
N TYR A 45 6.91 6.81 11.86
CA TYR A 45 7.24 6.39 10.50
C TYR A 45 7.80 4.98 10.46
N TYR A 46 7.41 4.24 9.44
CA TYR A 46 7.80 2.87 9.15
C TYR A 46 8.25 2.78 7.68
N GLY A 47 9.20 1.87 7.41
CA GLY A 47 9.67 1.62 6.04
C GLY A 47 8.78 0.66 5.26
N ALA A 48 8.09 -0.25 5.97
CA ALA A 48 7.23 -1.26 5.37
C ALA A 48 6.09 -1.64 6.34
N VAL A 49 5.00 -2.16 5.78
CA VAL A 49 3.97 -2.90 6.53
C VAL A 49 3.79 -4.26 5.87
N GLN A 50 3.69 -5.31 6.67
CA GLN A 50 3.52 -6.68 6.21
C GLN A 50 2.26 -7.27 6.85
N GLY A 51 1.50 -8.03 6.08
CA GLY A 51 0.32 -8.73 6.58
C GLY A 51 -0.39 -9.49 5.46
N MET A 52 -1.33 -10.34 5.84
CA MET A 52 -2.26 -10.95 4.89
C MET A 52 -3.30 -9.91 4.48
N LEU A 53 -3.49 -9.70 3.18
CA LEU A 53 -4.51 -8.81 2.68
C LEU A 53 -5.87 -9.47 2.86
N THR A 54 -6.72 -8.82 3.66
CA THR A 54 -8.01 -9.38 4.09
C THR A 54 -9.17 -8.72 3.38
N ASN A 55 -9.10 -7.41 3.17
CA ASN A 55 -10.17 -6.67 2.54
C ASN A 55 -9.63 -5.40 1.86
N ILE A 56 -10.37 -4.90 0.87
CA ILE A 56 -10.14 -3.61 0.23
C ILE A 56 -11.50 -2.91 0.10
N GLU A 57 -11.60 -1.72 0.67
CA GLU A 57 -12.83 -0.93 0.66
C GLU A 57 -12.58 0.47 0.11
N LEU A 58 -13.66 1.09 -0.39
CA LEU A 58 -13.66 2.47 -0.83
C LEU A 58 -14.50 3.31 0.14
N GLU A 59 -13.86 4.27 0.79
CA GLU A 59 -14.53 5.21 1.70
C GLU A 59 -14.61 6.58 1.04
N SER A 60 -15.74 7.27 1.21
CA SER A 60 -15.90 8.66 0.79
C SER A 60 -15.98 9.53 2.05
N GLY A 61 -14.98 10.39 2.24
CA GLY A 61 -14.95 11.34 3.37
C GLY A 61 -14.91 12.79 2.90
N ASP A 62 -14.80 13.70 3.85
CA ASP A 62 -14.78 15.16 3.62
C ASP A 62 -13.61 15.61 2.72
N TYR A 63 -12.54 14.82 2.67
CA TYR A 63 -11.34 15.10 1.87
C TYR A 63 -11.28 14.31 0.56
N GLY A 64 -12.41 13.73 0.14
CA GLY A 64 -12.55 12.95 -1.08
C GLY A 64 -12.56 11.43 -0.84
N LYS A 65 -12.51 10.69 -1.95
CA LYS A 65 -12.51 9.22 -1.95
C LYS A 65 -11.14 8.68 -1.52
N GLN A 66 -11.15 7.61 -0.73
CA GLN A 66 -9.95 6.95 -0.21
C GLN A 66 -10.13 5.43 -0.25
N TRP A 67 -9.04 4.72 -0.52
CA TRP A 67 -8.97 3.27 -0.43
C TRP A 67 -8.52 2.86 0.96
N LEU A 68 -9.21 1.87 1.55
CA LEU A 68 -8.86 1.24 2.82
C LEU A 68 -8.42 -0.19 2.54
N LEU A 69 -7.14 -0.47 2.72
CA LEU A 69 -6.58 -1.82 2.58
C LEU A 69 -6.40 -2.42 3.97
N SER A 70 -7.16 -3.46 4.27
CA SER A 70 -7.11 -4.15 5.56
C SER A 70 -6.09 -5.29 5.51
N LEU A 71 -5.05 -5.19 6.33
CA LEU A 71 -4.00 -6.17 6.50
C LEU A 71 -4.12 -6.81 7.89
N GLN A 72 -3.86 -8.10 7.99
CA GLN A 72 -3.87 -8.82 9.25
C GLN A 72 -2.57 -9.61 9.43
N ASP A 73 -1.97 -9.50 10.62
CA ASP A 73 -0.85 -10.34 11.06
C ASP A 73 -1.19 -10.95 12.42
N GLY A 74 -1.54 -12.25 12.43
CA GLY A 74 -2.03 -12.91 13.64
C GLY A 74 -3.28 -12.24 14.22
N LEU A 75 -3.13 -11.63 15.40
CA LEU A 75 -4.19 -10.88 16.09
C LEU A 75 -4.19 -9.39 15.72
N ASP A 76 -3.07 -8.87 15.21
CA ASP A 76 -2.91 -7.47 14.87
C ASP A 76 -3.59 -7.16 13.53
N LYS A 77 -4.31 -6.02 13.51
CA LYS A 77 -5.02 -5.53 12.33
C LYS A 77 -4.53 -4.14 11.96
N TYR A 78 -4.21 -3.96 10.69
CA TYR A 78 -3.77 -2.69 10.12
C TYR A 78 -4.69 -2.28 8.99
N THR A 79 -4.98 -0.98 8.88
CA THR A 79 -5.71 -0.43 7.74
C THR A 79 -4.86 0.63 7.08
N LEU A 80 -4.37 0.35 5.88
CA LEU A 80 -3.60 1.28 5.06
C LEU A 80 -4.54 2.13 4.21
N ARG A 81 -4.53 3.44 4.46
CA ARG A 81 -5.33 4.45 3.75
C ARG A 81 -4.55 5.04 2.59
N LEU A 82 -5.12 5.00 1.40
CA LEU A 82 -4.54 5.56 0.17
C LEU A 82 -5.53 6.54 -0.46
N GLY A 83 -5.04 7.63 -1.05
CA GLY A 83 -5.90 8.51 -1.84
C GLY A 83 -6.43 7.80 -3.08
N TYR A 84 -7.68 8.09 -3.47
CA TYR A 84 -8.37 7.40 -4.57
C TYR A 84 -7.54 7.34 -5.85
N SER A 85 -7.13 8.50 -6.37
CA SER A 85 -6.25 8.60 -7.54
C SER A 85 -4.80 8.93 -7.17
N SER A 86 -4.26 8.20 -6.19
CA SER A 86 -2.83 8.33 -5.86
C SER A 86 -1.98 7.41 -6.73
N ARG A 87 -0.78 7.87 -7.13
CA ARG A 87 0.21 7.04 -7.85
C ARG A 87 0.52 5.73 -7.13
N ILE A 88 0.51 5.79 -5.80
CA ILE A 88 0.70 4.64 -4.91
C ILE A 88 -0.45 3.64 -5.08
N ALA A 89 -1.71 4.09 -5.04
CA ALA A 89 -2.87 3.21 -5.21
C ALA A 89 -2.82 2.51 -6.57
N LYS A 90 -2.54 3.25 -7.65
CA LYS A 90 -2.37 2.68 -9.00
C LYS A 90 -1.25 1.63 -9.04
N SER A 91 -0.09 1.93 -8.45
CA SER A 91 1.04 0.97 -8.39
C SER A 91 0.68 -0.34 -7.70
N ILE A 92 -0.07 -0.25 -6.59
CA ILE A 92 -0.51 -1.43 -5.85
C ILE A 92 -1.53 -2.21 -6.67
N PHE A 93 -2.58 -1.56 -7.18
CA PHE A 93 -3.66 -2.23 -7.91
C PHE A 93 -3.22 -2.83 -9.23
N CYS A 94 -2.22 -2.24 -9.90
CA CYS A 94 -1.64 -2.84 -11.10
C CYS A 94 -0.88 -4.14 -10.82
N ARG A 95 -0.45 -4.38 -9.57
CA ARG A 95 0.30 -5.58 -9.15
C ARG A 95 -0.60 -6.65 -8.51
N LEU A 96 -1.70 -6.26 -7.86
CA LEU A 96 -2.60 -7.18 -7.17
C LEU A 96 -3.09 -8.38 -8.00
N PRO A 97 -3.40 -8.25 -9.30
CA PRO A 97 -3.82 -9.40 -10.10
C PRO A 97 -2.77 -10.51 -10.26
N ASN A 98 -1.48 -10.17 -10.09
CA ASN A 98 -0.37 -11.10 -10.11
C ASN A 98 0.06 -11.52 -8.69
N ALA A 99 -0.53 -10.94 -7.65
CA ALA A 99 -0.24 -11.28 -6.26
C ALA A 99 -0.94 -12.58 -5.85
N ALA A 100 -0.25 -13.40 -5.06
CA ALA A 100 -0.84 -14.51 -4.33
C ALA A 100 -1.60 -13.94 -3.11
N LEU A 101 -2.92 -13.78 -3.25
CA LEU A 101 -3.76 -13.12 -2.23
C LEU A 101 -3.92 -13.94 -0.94
N ASP A 102 -3.52 -15.21 -0.96
CA ASP A 102 -3.47 -16.13 0.17
C ASP A 102 -2.14 -16.11 0.93
N GLU A 103 -1.17 -15.34 0.45
CA GLU A 103 0.13 -15.15 1.09
C GLU A 103 0.25 -13.76 1.73
N PHE A 104 1.24 -13.62 2.62
CA PHE A 104 1.60 -12.32 3.18
C PHE A 104 2.12 -11.38 2.10
N ILE A 105 1.62 -10.16 2.11
CA ILE A 105 2.07 -9.08 1.25
C ILE A 105 2.82 -8.06 2.11
N THR A 106 3.98 -7.63 1.62
CA THR A 106 4.72 -6.51 2.21
C THR A 106 4.57 -5.28 1.32
N VAL A 107 3.98 -4.22 1.86
CA VAL A 107 3.89 -2.91 1.21
C VAL A 107 5.08 -2.07 1.66
N ILE A 108 5.82 -1.54 0.70
CA ILE A 108 6.98 -0.66 0.93
C ILE A 108 6.71 0.65 0.21
N ALA A 109 6.98 1.76 0.88
CA ALA A 109 6.91 3.10 0.31
C ALA A 109 8.28 3.79 0.40
N TRP A 110 8.61 4.57 -0.63
CA TRP A 110 9.83 5.39 -0.68
C TRP A 110 9.59 6.62 -1.56
N LYS A 111 10.60 7.49 -1.65
CA LYS A 111 10.65 8.55 -2.64
C LYS A 111 11.54 8.15 -3.82
N ASP A 112 11.04 8.32 -5.02
CA ASP A 112 11.82 8.09 -6.24
C ASP A 112 12.86 9.20 -6.48
N LYS A 113 13.60 9.09 -7.59
CA LYS A 113 14.64 10.05 -7.97
C LYS A 113 14.09 11.46 -8.23
N ASP A 114 12.79 11.59 -8.49
CA ASP A 114 12.10 12.87 -8.72
C ASP A 114 11.48 13.43 -7.42
N ASP A 115 11.83 12.89 -6.25
CA ASP A 115 11.24 13.22 -4.94
C ASP A 115 9.72 12.93 -4.86
N LYS A 116 9.19 12.08 -5.75
CA LYS A 116 7.78 11.67 -5.76
C LYS A 116 7.60 10.39 -4.99
N GLU A 117 6.44 10.22 -4.39
CA GLU A 117 6.11 9.00 -3.65
C GLU A 117 5.92 7.81 -4.59
N ALA A 118 6.55 6.70 -4.23
CA ALA A 118 6.49 5.44 -4.96
C ALA A 118 6.25 4.28 -3.98
N SER A 119 5.65 3.20 -4.48
CA SER A 119 5.40 2.00 -3.69
C SER A 119 5.54 0.72 -4.50
N VAL A 120 5.81 -0.37 -3.78
CA VAL A 120 5.84 -1.74 -4.30
C VAL A 120 5.19 -2.67 -3.30
N ILE A 121 4.61 -3.74 -3.83
CA ILE A 121 4.16 -4.89 -3.03
C ILE A 121 5.07 -6.09 -3.31
N ARG A 122 5.40 -6.83 -2.25
CA ARG A 122 6.29 -8.00 -2.29
C ARG A 122 5.65 -9.23 -1.66
N HIS A 123 6.08 -10.39 -2.14
CA HIS A 123 5.99 -11.65 -1.40
C HIS A 123 7.38 -12.02 -0.89
N GLY A 124 7.55 -12.08 0.43
CA GLY A 124 8.86 -12.22 1.05
C GLY A 124 9.84 -11.14 0.54
N SER A 125 10.93 -11.57 -0.09
CA SER A 125 11.94 -10.68 -0.67
C SER A 125 11.67 -10.25 -2.12
N ALA A 126 10.73 -10.89 -2.82
CA ALA A 126 10.51 -10.69 -4.25
C ALA A 126 9.44 -9.63 -4.54
N ASN A 127 9.72 -8.74 -5.50
CA ASN A 127 8.74 -7.78 -6.01
C ASN A 127 7.68 -8.50 -6.86
N ILE A 128 6.41 -8.18 -6.64
CA ILE A 128 5.31 -8.67 -7.46
C ILE A 128 5.28 -7.85 -8.76
N PRO A 129 5.44 -8.44 -9.95
CA PRO A 129 5.47 -7.69 -11.20
C PRO A 129 4.11 -7.04 -11.51
N MET A 130 4.12 -5.88 -12.16
CA MET A 130 2.88 -5.26 -12.62
C MET A 130 2.23 -6.12 -13.70
N LYS A 131 0.91 -6.26 -13.66
CA LYS A 131 0.13 -6.87 -14.73
C LYS A 131 -0.15 -5.88 -15.86
N TYR A 132 -0.39 -4.63 -15.50
CA TYR A 132 -0.69 -3.55 -16.45
C TYR A 132 0.51 -2.62 -16.51
N THR A 133 1.19 -2.60 -17.67
CA THR A 133 2.33 -1.73 -17.95
C THR A 133 2.05 -0.88 -19.18
N LYS A 134 2.94 0.08 -19.49
CA LYS A 134 2.82 0.87 -20.71
C LYS A 134 2.82 0.01 -21.97
N ASP A 135 3.74 -0.94 -22.00
CA ASP A 135 3.98 -1.81 -23.17
C ASP A 135 2.92 -2.90 -23.27
N ASN A 136 2.41 -3.36 -22.12
CA ASN A 136 1.31 -4.30 -22.06
C ASN A 136 0.17 -3.75 -21.18
N PRO A 137 -0.67 -2.88 -21.75
CA PRO A 137 -1.74 -2.24 -20.99
C PRO A 137 -2.85 -3.22 -20.61
N ASN A 138 -2.94 -4.42 -21.19
CA ASN A 138 -3.90 -5.47 -20.79
C ASN A 138 -5.36 -4.97 -20.58
N GLY A 139 -5.80 -3.96 -21.31
CA GLY A 139 -7.12 -3.34 -21.19
C GLY A 139 -7.24 -2.14 -20.23
N LEU A 140 -6.14 -1.75 -19.56
CA LEU A 140 -6.05 -0.52 -18.77
C LEU A 140 -6.13 0.71 -19.70
N PRO A 141 -7.13 1.59 -19.53
CA PRO A 141 -7.26 2.79 -20.35
C PRO A 141 -6.06 3.75 -20.17
N PRO A 142 -5.58 4.40 -21.25
CA PRO A 142 -4.54 5.41 -21.14
C PRO A 142 -5.09 6.69 -20.48
N MET A 143 -4.21 7.47 -19.85
CA MET A 143 -4.55 8.82 -19.41
C MET A 143 -4.81 9.74 -20.59
N VAL A 144 -5.86 10.57 -20.49
CA VAL A 144 -6.21 11.53 -21.54
C VAL A 144 -5.75 12.92 -21.13
N LYS A 145 -4.90 13.54 -21.95
CA LYS A 145 -4.46 14.92 -21.74
C LYS A 145 -5.62 15.88 -22.05
N THR A 146 -6.09 16.59 -21.04
CA THR A 146 -7.21 17.55 -21.16
C THR A 146 -6.72 18.94 -20.75
N VAL A 147 -7.15 19.99 -21.44
CA VAL A 147 -6.84 21.37 -21.06
C VAL A 147 -7.95 21.88 -20.17
N VAL A 148 -7.62 22.19 -18.91
CA VAL A 148 -8.51 22.84 -17.95
C VAL A 148 -7.89 24.17 -17.58
N ASP A 149 -8.60 25.27 -17.82
CA ASP A 149 -8.13 26.64 -17.53
C ASP A 149 -6.75 26.97 -18.13
N GLY A 150 -6.50 26.52 -19.37
CA GLY A 150 -5.24 26.76 -20.09
C GLY A 150 -4.03 25.96 -19.57
N LYS A 151 -4.22 25.04 -18.62
CA LYS A 151 -3.18 24.13 -18.13
C LYS A 151 -3.45 22.72 -18.62
N ASP A 152 -2.38 22.05 -19.02
CA ASP A 152 -2.38 20.64 -19.37
C ASP A 152 -2.57 19.79 -18.11
N VAL A 153 -3.72 19.12 -17.99
CA VAL A 153 -4.05 18.20 -16.90
C VAL A 153 -4.25 16.81 -17.47
N TRP A 154 -3.56 15.82 -16.89
CA TRP A 154 -3.78 14.42 -17.22
C TRP A 154 -5.04 13.93 -16.51
N ASN A 155 -6.02 13.49 -17.29
CA ASN A 155 -7.27 12.93 -16.79
C ASN A 155 -7.15 11.40 -16.72
N ASP A 156 -7.32 10.85 -15.53
CA ASP A 156 -7.25 9.42 -15.24
C ASP A 156 -8.59 8.81 -14.83
N THR A 157 -9.71 9.50 -15.11
CA THR A 157 -11.06 9.06 -14.72
C THR A 157 -11.35 7.63 -15.19
N ASP A 158 -11.08 7.31 -16.45
CA ASP A 158 -11.38 5.98 -17.01
C ASP A 158 -10.42 4.91 -16.50
N GLN A 159 -9.16 5.28 -16.27
CA GLN A 159 -8.17 4.41 -15.66
C GLN A 159 -8.59 4.03 -14.22
N MET A 160 -9.06 5.00 -13.45
CA MET A 160 -9.50 4.76 -12.07
C MET A 160 -10.79 3.94 -12.00
N LYS A 161 -11.75 4.18 -12.90
CA LYS A 161 -12.95 3.32 -13.01
C LYS A 161 -12.57 1.87 -13.33
N PHE A 162 -11.63 1.67 -14.25
CA PHE A 162 -11.15 0.32 -14.57
C PHE A 162 -10.50 -0.34 -13.36
N LEU A 163 -9.60 0.36 -12.65
CA LEU A 163 -8.94 -0.17 -11.46
C LEU A 163 -9.92 -0.43 -10.31
N GLU A 164 -10.94 0.42 -10.16
CA GLU A 164 -12.01 0.25 -9.17
C GLU A 164 -12.83 -1.02 -9.46
N SER A 165 -13.31 -1.20 -10.70
CA SER A 165 -13.98 -2.44 -11.10
C SER A 165 -13.08 -3.66 -10.94
N LEU A 166 -11.81 -3.57 -11.34
CA LEU A 166 -10.85 -4.67 -11.16
C LEU A 166 -10.74 -5.08 -9.68
N VAL A 167 -10.57 -4.11 -8.78
CA VAL A 167 -10.42 -4.38 -7.35
C VAL A 167 -11.71 -4.95 -6.78
N LEU A 168 -12.85 -4.28 -6.98
CA LEU A 168 -14.11 -4.64 -6.35
C LEU A 168 -14.74 -5.91 -6.93
N GLU A 169 -14.61 -6.14 -8.24
CA GLU A 169 -15.27 -7.27 -8.92
C GLU A 169 -14.36 -8.51 -9.01
N THR A 170 -13.03 -8.34 -9.06
CA THR A 170 -12.10 -9.46 -9.25
C THR A 170 -11.27 -9.79 -8.02
N ILE A 171 -10.77 -8.78 -7.28
CA ILE A 171 -9.85 -8.99 -6.16
C ILE A 171 -10.62 -9.24 -4.85
N VAL A 172 -11.52 -8.33 -4.46
CA VAL A 172 -12.28 -8.43 -3.21
C VAL A 172 -13.04 -9.76 -3.07
N PRO A 173 -13.73 -10.29 -4.10
CA PRO A 173 -14.41 -11.57 -3.98
C PRO A 173 -13.47 -12.76 -3.75
N LYS A 174 -12.20 -12.66 -4.17
CA LYS A 174 -11.18 -13.67 -3.87
C LYS A 174 -10.71 -13.56 -2.42
N LEU A 175 -10.55 -12.34 -1.90
CA LEU A 175 -10.20 -12.11 -0.49
C LEU A 175 -11.25 -12.69 0.46
N HIS A 176 -12.53 -12.45 0.16
CA HIS A 176 -13.63 -12.97 1.00
C HIS A 176 -13.67 -14.49 1.10
N ARG A 177 -13.24 -15.21 0.05
CA ARG A 177 -13.16 -16.67 0.03
C ARG A 177 -12.00 -17.21 0.88
N LEU A 178 -11.01 -16.39 1.18
CA LEU A 178 -9.81 -16.78 1.92
C LEU A 178 -9.94 -16.55 3.44
N HIS A 179 -11.03 -15.97 3.92
CA HIS A 179 -11.27 -15.83 5.37
C HIS A 179 -11.54 -17.17 6.04
N GLY A 180 -10.46 -17.84 6.44
CA GLY A 180 -10.47 -19.09 7.19
C GLY A 180 -9.05 -19.56 7.46
N ARG A 181 -8.44 -19.02 8.53
CA ARG A 181 -7.09 -19.30 9.08
C ARG A 181 -5.92 -19.31 8.07
N PRO A 182 -4.87 -18.51 8.31
CA PRO A 182 -3.70 -18.50 7.42
C PRO A 182 -3.06 -19.88 7.36
N LYS A 183 -2.74 -20.36 6.14
CA LYS A 183 -1.71 -21.38 5.97
C LYS A 183 -0.37 -20.70 6.25
N ALA A 184 0.07 -20.74 7.50
CA ALA A 184 1.47 -20.50 7.80
C ALA A 184 2.28 -21.53 7.00
N LYS A 185 3.13 -21.04 6.09
CA LYS A 185 4.12 -21.90 5.43
C LYS A 185 5.05 -22.36 6.55
N GLU A 186 5.04 -23.66 6.86
CA GLU A 186 5.97 -24.26 7.81
C GLU A 186 7.39 -23.95 7.33
N VAL A 187 8.06 -23.03 8.01
CA VAL A 187 9.49 -22.83 7.86
C VAL A 187 10.13 -24.04 8.52
N PRO A 188 10.90 -24.89 7.81
CA PRO A 188 11.61 -25.98 8.45
C PRO A 188 12.58 -25.38 9.46
N ALA A 189 12.39 -25.75 10.72
CA ALA A 189 13.25 -25.33 11.81
C ALA A 189 14.65 -25.86 11.60
N GLN A 190 15.65 -24.98 11.44
CA GLN A 190 17.02 -25.26 11.86
C GLN A 190 17.87 -24.00 12.07
N ALA A 191 18.41 -23.96 13.29
CA ALA A 191 19.68 -23.39 13.75
C ALA A 191 19.92 -21.87 13.69
N THR A 192 19.78 -21.28 14.88
CA THR A 192 20.44 -20.08 15.41
C THR A 192 21.92 -20.02 15.04
N THR A 193 22.38 -18.91 14.45
CA THR A 193 23.64 -18.24 14.81
C THR A 193 23.55 -16.77 14.42
N SER A 194 23.93 -15.92 15.37
CA SER A 194 24.11 -14.47 15.29
C SER A 194 25.11 -14.05 14.21
N GLU A 195 24.81 -12.99 13.45
CA GLU A 195 25.55 -11.72 13.48
C GLU A 195 24.99 -10.73 12.47
N SER A 196 24.96 -9.49 12.92
CA SER A 196 24.54 -8.28 12.23
C SER A 196 25.35 -7.97 10.97
N SER A 197 24.68 -7.80 9.84
CA SER A 197 25.04 -6.76 8.86
C SER A 197 23.81 -6.36 8.03
N PHE A 198 23.29 -5.17 8.32
CA PHE A 198 22.40 -4.46 7.39
C PHE A 198 23.31 -3.92 6.28
N GLN A 199 23.35 -4.60 5.13
CA GLN A 199 24.02 -4.06 3.95
C GLN A 199 23.15 -2.96 3.34
N ALA A 200 23.77 -1.80 3.16
CA ALA A 200 23.21 -0.67 2.45
C ALA A 200 22.80 -1.07 1.02
N PHE A 201 21.63 -0.61 0.61
CA PHE A 201 21.10 -0.83 -0.73
C PHE A 201 21.94 -0.05 -1.76
N ASP A 202 22.61 -0.76 -2.64
CA ASP A 202 23.26 -0.20 -3.82
C ASP A 202 22.22 -0.02 -4.93
N ALA A 203 21.98 1.23 -5.30
CA ALA A 203 20.90 1.64 -6.19
C ALA A 203 21.28 1.46 -7.66
N THR A 204 21.44 0.21 -8.12
CA THR A 204 21.75 -0.02 -9.54
C THR A 204 21.08 -1.27 -10.09
N THR A 205 19.75 -1.23 -10.26
CA THR A 205 19.03 -1.69 -11.49
C THR A 205 17.52 -1.60 -11.25
N GLY A 206 16.92 -0.55 -11.78
CA GLY A 206 15.49 -0.40 -11.87
C GLY A 206 15.22 0.62 -12.96
N ASN A 207 14.91 0.13 -14.17
CA ASN A 207 14.51 0.96 -15.30
C ASN A 207 13.42 1.93 -14.85
N GLY A 208 13.72 3.22 -14.97
CA GLY A 208 12.88 4.32 -14.48
C GLY A 208 11.61 4.59 -15.28
N ASP A 209 11.25 3.70 -16.20
CA ASP A 209 10.13 3.90 -17.15
C ASP A 209 8.86 3.13 -16.81
N ASP A 210 8.89 2.27 -15.79
CA ASP A 210 7.79 1.34 -15.48
C ASP A 210 6.99 1.78 -14.23
N ALA A 211 6.77 3.09 -14.10
CA ALA A 211 5.81 3.63 -13.15
C ALA A 211 4.41 3.61 -13.78
N PRO A 212 3.36 3.24 -13.04
CA PRO A 212 2.01 3.35 -13.57
C PRO A 212 1.68 4.84 -13.62
N PHE A 213 1.39 5.32 -14.82
CA PHE A 213 0.90 6.68 -15.08
C PHE A 213 -0.30 6.95 -14.17
#